data_AF-G9K6U9-F1
#
_entry.id   AF-G9K6U9-F1
#
_cell.length_a   1.000
_cell.length_b   1.000
_cell.length_c   1.000
_cell.angle_alpha   90.00
_cell.angle_beta   90.00
_cell.angle_gamma   90.00
#
_symmetry.space_group_name_H-M   'P 1'
#
loop_
_entity.id
_entity.type
_entity.pdbx_description
1 polymer ?
#
loop_
_entity_poly.entity_id
_entity_poly.type
_entity_poly.pdbx_seq_one_letter_code
_entity_poly.pdbx_strand_id
1 'polypeptide(L)'
;VAQLALLDGPFADLGDGGCYGDLFCKALKTYNMLCFGIYRLRDAHLSTPSQCTKRYVITNPPYEFELVPTDLIFCLMQFDHNAGQSRASLSHSSHSHSSHSSQSSSKKSSSVHSIPSTANRQNRPKSRESRDKQ
;
A
#
# COMPACT_ATOMS: atom_id res chain seq x y z
N VAL A 1 10.42 -3.44 10.46
CA VAL A 1 10.99 -2.14 10.02
C VAL A 1 11.96 -2.44 8.88
N ALA A 2 11.96 -1.64 7.81
CA ALA A 2 12.80 -1.86 6.63
C ALA A 2 13.43 -0.54 6.12
N GLN A 3 14.43 -0.68 5.26
CA GLN A 3 15.03 0.41 4.49
C GLN A 3 14.84 0.12 3.00
N LEU A 4 14.30 1.08 2.25
CA LEU A 4 14.12 0.97 0.80
C LEU A 4 15.12 1.85 0.06
N ALA A 5 15.80 1.30 -0.94
CA ALA A 5 16.61 2.09 -1.84
C ALA A 5 15.75 2.76 -2.91
N LEU A 6 16.08 4.01 -3.25
CA LEU A 6 15.42 4.71 -4.36
C LEU A 6 16.03 4.38 -5.72
N LEU A 7 17.32 4.03 -5.78
CA LEU A 7 18.04 3.82 -7.05
C LEU A 7 17.33 2.82 -7.97
N ASP A 8 16.91 1.67 -7.43
CA ASP A 8 16.31 0.58 -8.18
C ASP A 8 15.07 0.08 -7.44
N GLY A 9 13.91 0.67 -7.73
CA GLY A 9 12.66 0.31 -7.05
C GLY A 9 11.42 1.00 -7.59
N PRO A 10 10.22 0.69 -7.03
CA PRO A 10 8.94 1.28 -7.46
C PRO A 10 8.82 2.80 -7.21
N PHE A 11 9.82 3.38 -6.54
CA PHE A 11 9.93 4.80 -6.22
C PHE A 11 11.14 5.46 -6.91
N ALA A 12 11.81 4.79 -7.85
CA ALA A 12 12.97 5.34 -8.55
C ALA A 12 12.65 6.61 -9.34
N ASP A 13 11.40 6.70 -9.84
CA ASP A 13 10.85 7.88 -10.49
C ASP A 13 10.82 9.13 -9.59
N LEU A 14 10.76 8.95 -8.28
CA LEU A 14 10.76 10.04 -7.28
C LEU A 14 12.16 10.34 -6.73
N GLY A 15 13.16 9.51 -7.07
CA GLY A 15 14.53 9.69 -6.57
C GLY A 15 15.29 10.85 -7.24
N ASP A 16 14.90 11.25 -8.44
CA ASP A 16 15.56 12.32 -9.21
C ASP A 16 14.87 13.68 -8.97
N GLY A 17 15.11 14.26 -7.79
CA GLY A 17 14.57 15.58 -7.43
C GLY A 17 13.09 15.60 -7.04
N GLY A 18 12.48 14.44 -6.78
CA GLY A 18 11.11 14.34 -6.27
C GLY A 18 10.98 14.80 -4.81
N CYS A 19 9.75 15.07 -4.37
CA CYS A 19 9.47 15.47 -3.00
C CYS A 19 9.19 14.25 -2.09
N TYR A 20 9.68 14.29 -0.85
CA TYR A 20 9.42 13.25 0.17
C TYR A 20 7.93 13.02 0.40
N GLY A 21 7.12 14.08 0.39
CA GLY A 21 5.67 14.00 0.58
C GLY A 21 4.95 13.17 -0.48
N ASP A 22 5.38 13.27 -1.75
CA ASP A 22 4.81 12.48 -2.84
C ASP A 22 5.15 11.00 -2.68
N LEU A 23 6.40 10.70 -2.29
CA LEU A 23 6.83 9.35 -1.95
C LEU A 23 6.02 8.79 -0.78
N PHE A 24 5.84 9.57 0.28
CA PHE A 24 5.04 9.17 1.44
C PHE A 24 3.60 8.83 1.02
N CYS A 25 2.96 9.71 0.23
CA CYS A 25 1.61 9.48 -0.25
C CYS A 25 1.50 8.23 -1.13
N LYS A 26 2.45 8.03 -2.07
CA LYS A 26 2.47 6.88 -2.98
C LYS A 26 2.71 5.58 -2.20
N ALA A 27 3.67 5.57 -1.27
CA ALA A 27 3.98 4.41 -0.44
C ALA A 27 2.81 3.99 0.45
N LEU A 28 2.16 4.96 1.10
CA LEU A 28 1.04 4.68 1.99
C LEU A 28 -0.21 4.22 1.22
N LYS A 29 -0.54 4.85 0.09
CA LYS A 29 -1.73 4.53 -0.70
C LYS A 29 -1.61 3.19 -1.45
N THR A 30 -0.44 2.88 -1.99
CA THR A 30 -0.25 1.72 -2.87
C THR A 30 0.18 0.47 -2.12
N TYR A 31 0.98 0.63 -1.05
CA TYR A 31 1.63 -0.48 -0.37
C TYR A 31 1.35 -0.54 1.13
N ASN A 32 0.53 0.37 1.67
CA ASN A 32 0.31 0.51 3.12
C ASN A 32 1.63 0.67 3.89
N MET A 33 2.62 1.32 3.26
CA MET A 33 3.94 1.51 3.83
C MET A 33 4.07 2.89 4.46
N LEU A 34 4.29 2.93 5.77
CA LEU A 34 4.54 4.18 6.48
C LEU A 34 6.01 4.55 6.40
N CYS A 35 6.36 5.55 5.59
CA CYS A 35 7.69 6.14 5.58
C CYS A 35 7.85 7.10 6.75
N PHE A 36 8.97 7.06 7.48
CA PHE A 36 9.17 7.88 8.69
C PHE A 36 10.54 8.58 8.77
N GLY A 37 11.42 8.35 7.79
CA GLY A 37 12.69 9.06 7.72
C GLY A 37 13.53 8.69 6.51
N ILE A 38 14.60 9.44 6.33
CA ILE A 38 15.59 9.28 5.25
C ILE A 38 16.94 8.96 5.87
N TYR A 39 17.68 8.04 5.27
CA TYR A 39 19.06 7.70 5.60
C TYR A 39 19.97 8.10 4.43
N ARG A 40 20.41 9.36 4.46
CA ARG A 40 21.07 10.06 3.35
C ARG A 40 22.59 9.97 3.46
N LEU A 41 23.29 9.82 2.34
CA LEU A 41 24.75 9.93 2.31
C LEU A 41 25.19 11.31 2.77
N ARG A 42 26.19 11.37 3.65
CA ARG A 42 26.74 12.64 4.17
C ARG A 42 27.16 13.58 3.05
N ASP A 43 27.70 13.00 1.98
CA ASP A 43 28.36 13.70 0.90
C ASP A 43 27.45 13.79 -0.36
N ALA A 44 26.13 13.53 -0.24
CA ALA A 44 25.21 13.47 -1.38
C ALA A 44 25.07 14.78 -2.18
N HIS A 45 25.34 15.92 -1.53
CA HIS A 45 25.23 17.25 -2.13
C HIS A 45 26.57 17.78 -2.66
N LEU A 46 27.66 17.01 -2.52
CA LEU A 46 28.97 17.39 -3.06
C LEU A 46 29.00 17.06 -4.56
N SER A 47 29.46 18.02 -5.37
CA SER A 47 29.59 17.87 -6.82
C SER A 47 30.64 16.82 -7.22
N THR A 48 31.60 16.52 -6.34
CA THR A 48 32.62 15.49 -6.56
C THR A 48 32.18 14.15 -5.97
N PRO A 49 32.19 13.04 -6.74
CA PRO A 49 31.90 11.72 -6.21
C PRO A 49 32.82 11.36 -5.05
N SER A 50 32.23 11.17 -3.86
CA SER A 50 32.94 10.74 -2.66
C SER A 50 32.78 9.22 -2.48
N GLN A 51 33.86 8.54 -2.08
CA GLN A 51 33.78 7.13 -1.66
C GLN A 51 33.23 6.96 -0.24
N CYS A 52 32.87 8.05 0.44
CA CYS A 52 32.30 8.00 1.77
C CYS A 52 30.92 7.32 1.74
N THR A 53 30.79 6.21 2.46
CA THR A 53 29.52 5.48 2.61
C THR A 53 28.77 5.86 3.88
N LYS A 54 29.27 6.84 4.66
CA LYS A 54 28.63 7.29 5.90
C LYS A 54 27.33 8.01 5.57
N ARG A 55 26.28 7.67 6.33
CA ARG A 55 24.95 8.22 6.17
C ARG A 55 24.46 8.82 7.49
N TYR A 56 23.66 9.86 7.40
CA TYR A 56 22.97 10.48 8.53
C TYR A 56 21.46 10.27 8.41
N VAL A 57 20.75 10.45 9.52
CA VAL A 57 19.30 10.24 9.60
C VAL A 57 18.58 11.59 9.59
N ILE A 58 17.55 11.69 8.77
CA ILE A 58 16.59 12.80 8.75
C ILE A 58 15.24 12.22 9.15
N THR A 59 14.76 12.59 10.34
CA THR A 59 13.48 12.11 10.86
C THR A 59 12.37 13.07 10.47
N ASN A 60 11.25 12.55 9.98
CA ASN A 60 10.08 13.33 9.59
C ASN A 60 10.43 14.56 8.70
N PRO A 61 11.05 14.36 7.51
CA PRO A 61 11.30 15.46 6.58
C PRO A 61 10.01 16.21 6.20
N PRO A 62 10.07 17.52 5.91
CA PRO A 62 8.95 18.27 5.35
C PRO A 62 8.41 17.66 4.05
N TYR A 63 7.20 18.04 3.64
CA TYR A 63 6.57 17.51 2.42
C TYR A 63 7.43 17.78 1.18
N GLU A 64 7.90 19.02 1.04
CA GLU A 64 8.67 19.53 -0.09
C GLU A 64 10.16 19.19 0.00
N PHE A 65 10.56 18.31 0.93
CA PHE A 65 11.95 17.92 1.07
C PHE A 65 12.41 17.11 -0.15
N GLU A 66 13.39 17.63 -0.87
CA GLU A 66 13.92 17.04 -2.09
C GLU A 66 14.67 15.72 -1.80
N LEU A 67 14.33 14.68 -2.56
CA LEU A 67 14.96 13.38 -2.53
C LEU A 67 16.15 13.32 -3.49
N VAL A 68 17.13 12.50 -3.14
CA VAL A 68 18.25 12.16 -4.03
C VAL A 68 18.26 10.66 -4.34
N PRO A 69 18.76 10.21 -5.50
CA PRO A 69 18.64 8.82 -5.91
C PRO A 69 19.33 7.82 -4.97
N THR A 70 20.33 8.29 -4.22
CA THR A 70 21.09 7.47 -3.26
C THR A 70 20.43 7.35 -1.89
N ASP A 71 19.29 8.00 -1.66
CA ASP A 71 18.58 7.92 -0.39
C ASP A 71 18.07 6.51 -0.11
N LEU A 72 18.12 6.17 1.18
CA LEU A 72 17.43 5.01 1.72
C LEU A 72 16.28 5.49 2.60
N ILE A 73 15.08 5.00 2.35
CA ILE A 73 13.88 5.42 3.08
C ILE A 73 13.58 4.43 4.20
N PHE A 74 13.52 4.92 5.43
CA PHE A 74 13.01 4.15 6.55
C PHE A 74 11.50 4.02 6.47
N CYS A 75 11.01 2.78 6.56
CA CYS A 75 9.58 2.51 6.50
C CYS A 75 9.12 1.34 7.37
N LEU A 76 7.84 1.34 7.69
CA LEU A 76 7.11 0.20 8.23
C LEU A 76 6.41 -0.50 7.07
N MET A 77 6.83 -1.73 6.78
CA MET A 77 6.15 -2.61 5.85
C MET A 77 5.09 -3.41 6.58
N GLN A 78 3.93 -3.59 5.96
CA GLN A 78 2.91 -4.49 6.47
C GLN A 78 3.40 -5.94 6.35
N PHE A 79 3.10 -6.75 7.36
CA PHE A 79 3.33 -8.19 7.29
C PHE A 79 2.24 -8.83 6.42
N ASP A 80 2.63 -9.53 5.36
CA ASP A 80 1.70 -10.31 4.54
C ASP A 80 1.69 -11.77 5.03
N HIS A 81 0.60 -12.17 5.69
CA HIS A 81 0.42 -13.53 6.21
C HIS A 81 0.22 -14.57 5.08
N ASN A 82 -0.17 -14.13 3.88
CA ASN A 82 -0.48 -15.02 2.75
C ASN A 82 0.73 -15.23 1.83
N ALA A 83 1.70 -14.32 1.78
CA ALA A 83 2.93 -14.46 0.98
C ALA A 83 3.73 -15.74 1.33
N GLY A 84 3.62 -16.23 2.56
CA GLY A 84 4.21 -17.51 3.01
C GLY A 84 3.39 -18.75 2.63
N GLN A 85 2.08 -18.62 2.42
CA GLN A 85 1.17 -19.74 2.12
C GLN A 85 1.03 -19.98 0.61
N SER A 86 1.21 -18.96 -0.23
CA SER A 86 1.11 -19.06 -1.69
C SER A 86 2.15 -20.00 -2.33
N ARG A 87 3.18 -20.44 -1.59
CA ARG A 87 4.17 -21.41 -2.08
C ARG A 87 3.69 -22.87 -2.03
N ALA A 88 2.57 -23.17 -1.35
CA ALA A 88 2.10 -24.55 -1.16
C ALA A 88 1.04 -25.03 -2.17
N SER A 89 0.56 -24.19 -3.10
CA SER A 89 -0.57 -24.54 -3.98
C SER A 89 -0.22 -24.77 -5.46
N LEU A 90 1.08 -24.86 -5.81
CA LEU A 90 1.52 -25.02 -7.21
C LEU A 90 2.12 -26.41 -7.51
N SER A 91 1.78 -27.44 -6.73
CA SER A 91 2.16 -28.82 -7.04
C SER A 91 1.13 -29.52 -7.94
N HIS A 92 1.43 -29.52 -9.24
CA HIS A 92 1.17 -30.57 -10.23
C HIS A 92 -0.20 -31.28 -10.25
N SER A 93 -1.02 -30.93 -11.24
CA SER A 93 -1.93 -31.89 -11.89
C SER A 93 -1.73 -31.78 -13.40
N SER A 94 -0.74 -32.51 -13.91
CA SER A 94 -0.51 -32.66 -15.34
C SER A 94 -1.15 -33.96 -15.82
N HIS A 95 -2.36 -33.89 -16.40
CA HIS A 95 -2.84 -34.94 -17.32
C HIS A 95 -3.68 -34.32 -18.43
N SER A 96 -3.12 -34.32 -19.64
CA SER A 96 -3.81 -34.18 -20.92
C SER A 96 -4.52 -35.49 -21.27
N HIS A 97 -5.76 -35.44 -21.77
CA HIS A 97 -6.27 -36.13 -22.99
C HIS A 97 -7.81 -36.10 -23.09
N SER A 98 -8.27 -35.65 -24.27
CA SER A 98 -9.50 -35.98 -25.04
C SER A 98 -10.94 -35.83 -24.47
N SER A 99 -11.69 -34.94 -25.16
CA SER A 99 -13.01 -35.15 -25.80
C SER A 99 -14.17 -35.80 -25.03
N HIS A 100 -15.26 -35.05 -24.76
CA HIS A 100 -16.60 -35.20 -25.37
C HIS A 100 -17.68 -34.38 -24.63
N SER A 101 -18.73 -34.06 -25.39
CA SER A 101 -19.88 -33.19 -25.13
C SER A 101 -20.94 -33.69 -24.13
N SER A 102 -21.70 -32.72 -23.62
CA SER A 102 -23.12 -32.75 -23.17
C SER A 102 -23.53 -33.59 -21.95
N GLN A 103 -24.01 -32.93 -20.89
CA GLN A 103 -25.41 -33.04 -20.44
C GLN A 103 -25.75 -32.09 -19.27
N SER A 104 -26.92 -31.47 -19.42
CA SER A 104 -27.68 -30.69 -18.45
C SER A 104 -28.07 -31.49 -17.20
N SER A 105 -28.01 -30.88 -16.01
CA SER A 105 -29.02 -31.11 -14.97
C SER A 105 -29.11 -29.95 -13.99
N SER A 106 -30.21 -29.21 -14.10
CA SER A 106 -30.70 -28.24 -13.14
C SER A 106 -31.11 -28.94 -11.84
N LYS A 107 -30.50 -28.57 -10.71
CA LYS A 107 -31.06 -28.81 -9.37
C LYS A 107 -31.30 -27.50 -8.66
N LYS A 108 -32.57 -27.09 -8.76
CA LYS A 108 -33.31 -26.12 -7.97
C LYS A 108 -33.10 -26.41 -6.48
N SER A 109 -32.44 -25.52 -5.74
CA SER A 109 -32.46 -25.55 -4.27
C SER A 109 -33.63 -24.68 -3.79
N SER A 110 -34.59 -25.31 -3.13
CA SER A 110 -35.79 -24.68 -2.57
C SER A 110 -35.52 -24.07 -1.19
N SER A 111 -35.86 -22.79 -1.08
CA SER A 111 -36.04 -21.93 0.10
C SER A 111 -36.59 -22.59 1.37
N VAL A 112 -36.09 -22.14 2.53
CA VAL A 112 -36.92 -21.88 3.73
C VAL A 112 -36.26 -20.82 4.64
N HIS A 113 -36.60 -19.55 4.45
CA HIS A 113 -37.22 -18.66 5.46
C HIS A 113 -37.26 -17.21 4.96
N SER A 114 -38.48 -16.78 4.67
CA SER A 114 -38.90 -15.50 4.13
C SER A 114 -38.98 -14.40 5.19
N ILE A 115 -38.66 -13.18 4.77
CA ILE A 115 -38.93 -11.91 5.46
C ILE A 115 -40.43 -11.61 5.41
N PRO A 116 -41.02 -10.99 6.44
CA PRO A 116 -42.06 -9.99 6.23
C PRO A 116 -41.57 -8.60 6.62
N SER A 117 -41.55 -7.74 5.60
CA SER A 117 -41.44 -6.29 5.66
C SER A 117 -42.70 -5.68 6.28
N THR A 118 -42.55 -4.63 7.10
CA THR A 118 -43.35 -3.38 7.08
C THR A 118 -43.20 -2.61 8.41
N ALA A 119 -42.76 -1.36 8.34
CA ALA A 119 -43.31 -0.21 9.09
C ALA A 119 -42.37 1.01 8.98
N ASN A 120 -42.55 1.76 7.90
CA ASN A 120 -42.84 3.19 7.92
C ASN A 120 -42.49 3.97 9.21
N ARG A 121 -41.47 4.84 9.18
CA ARG A 121 -41.53 6.11 9.93
C ARG A 121 -40.73 7.22 9.25
N GLN A 122 -41.50 8.12 8.65
CA GLN A 122 -41.16 9.49 8.31
C GLN A 122 -40.38 10.26 9.41
N ASN A 123 -39.67 11.29 8.93
CA ASN A 123 -39.41 12.60 9.55
C ASN A 123 -38.22 12.83 10.51
N ARG A 124 -37.16 13.48 9.96
CA ARG A 124 -36.68 14.87 10.25
C ARG A 124 -36.03 15.17 11.65
N PRO A 125 -35.16 16.20 11.86
CA PRO A 125 -34.19 16.94 11.02
C PRO A 125 -32.74 16.97 11.57
N LYS A 126 -31.83 17.57 10.77
CA LYS A 126 -30.54 18.17 11.17
C LYS A 126 -30.73 19.22 12.29
N SER A 127 -29.90 19.19 13.33
CA SER A 127 -29.64 20.34 14.22
C SER A 127 -28.19 20.81 14.07
N ARG A 128 -28.05 22.04 13.57
CA ARG A 128 -26.94 22.95 13.88
C ARG A 128 -27.15 23.43 15.31
N GLU A 129 -26.11 23.45 16.14
CA GLU A 129 -25.99 24.46 17.19
C GLU A 129 -24.52 24.88 17.32
N SER A 130 -24.30 26.15 17.02
CA SER A 130 -23.19 26.98 17.46
C SER A 130 -23.48 27.48 18.87
N ARG A 131 -22.50 27.41 19.79
CA ARG A 131 -22.50 28.18 21.04
C ARG A 131 -21.03 28.39 21.45
N ASP A 132 -20.44 29.52 21.07
CA ASP A 132 -20.41 30.83 21.74
C ASP A 132 -19.55 30.90 23.00
N LYS A 133 -18.87 32.03 23.06
CA LYS A 133 -17.85 32.49 24.01
C LYS A 133 -18.32 32.42 25.46
N GLN A 134 -17.40 32.05 26.35
CA GLN A 134 -17.07 32.87 27.51
C GLN A 134 -15.65 32.58 28.00
#